data_AF-A0A6P8UWF6-F1
#
_entry.id   AF-A0A6P8UWF6-F1
#
_cell.length_a   1.000
_cell.length_b   1.000
_cell.length_c   1.000
_cell.angle_alpha   90.00
_cell.angle_beta   90.00
_cell.angle_gamma   90.00
#
_symmetry.space_group_name_H-M   'P 1'
#
loop_
_entity.id
_entity.type
_entity.pdbx_description
1 polymer ?
#
loop_
_entity_poly.entity_id
_entity_poly.type
_entity_poly.pdbx_seq_one_letter_code
_entity_poly.pdbx_strand_id
1 'polypeptide(L)'
;MRRSLKLPMWLLNFLLSRKNRKTVDMKLVILTFFVLCCSVTAEQDERLPNKCEVCKFLSVELQDALEKSGRSKEVLELGEVLDSGRRRRTIKYNTSETRLTEALDNICERVLQYNVHAERPGSLRYAKGASQTMTTLKNLVHKGVKVDLGLPFELWDEPSVEVSDMKKQCETMLEQYEEVVEDWYFNHQEKRLESFLCQNQVLKTSEQECIKEMWKGDMRIKSEAKEAESHGTEEERKSHDAGEL
;
A
#
# COMPACT_ATOMS: atom_id res chain seq x y z
N MET A 1 60.08 16.54 69.33
CA MET A 1 60.68 15.29 68.82
C MET A 1 59.60 14.49 68.10
N ARG A 2 59.94 13.93 66.94
CA ARG A 2 59.08 13.14 66.02
C ARG A 2 58.34 12.01 66.74
N ARG A 3 57.11 11.72 66.30
CA ARG A 3 56.72 10.41 65.72
C ARG A 3 55.27 10.43 65.22
N SER A 4 55.12 9.95 63.99
CA SER A 4 53.85 9.72 63.30
C SER A 4 52.90 8.84 64.11
N LEU A 5 51.64 9.25 64.23
CA LEU A 5 50.54 8.34 64.54
C LEU A 5 50.20 7.52 63.31
N LYS A 6 50.08 6.21 63.53
CA LYS A 6 49.48 5.25 62.61
C LYS A 6 48.13 4.82 63.20
N LEU A 7 47.08 4.88 62.35
CA LEU A 7 45.77 4.20 62.43
C LEU A 7 44.77 4.73 63.50
N PRO A 8 43.42 4.67 63.28
CA PRO A 8 42.71 3.50 62.76
C PRO A 8 41.52 3.71 61.79
N MET A 9 41.14 2.57 61.24
CA MET A 9 40.26 2.24 60.11
C MET A 9 38.74 2.47 60.35
N TRP A 10 38.34 3.39 61.23
CA TRP A 10 36.92 3.66 61.54
C TRP A 10 36.30 4.81 60.74
N LEU A 11 37.10 5.61 60.02
CA LEU A 11 36.60 6.68 59.15
C LEU A 11 36.09 6.19 57.78
N LEU A 12 36.22 4.90 57.46
CA LEU A 12 35.76 4.35 56.19
C LEU A 12 34.24 4.10 56.11
N ASN A 13 33.49 4.21 57.21
CA ASN A 13 32.07 3.81 57.22
C ASN A 13 31.05 4.93 57.44
N PHE A 14 31.42 6.21 57.39
CA PHE A 14 30.44 7.30 57.54
C PHE A 14 30.25 8.22 56.32
N LEU A 15 30.90 7.93 55.18
CA LEU A 15 30.79 8.74 53.95
C LEU A 15 30.32 7.96 52.72
N LEU A 16 29.54 6.88 52.90
CA LEU A 16 28.98 6.07 51.81
C LEU A 16 27.44 6.12 51.72
N SER A 17 26.80 7.22 52.16
CA SER A 17 25.32 7.32 52.06
C SER A 17 24.76 8.70 51.71
N ARG A 18 25.46 9.49 50.88
CA ARG A 18 24.88 10.77 50.39
C ARG A 18 25.24 11.22 48.97
N LYS A 19 26.09 10.50 48.23
CA LYS A 19 26.55 10.93 46.89
C LYS A 19 25.90 10.22 45.69
N ASN A 20 25.06 9.20 45.92
CA ASN A 20 24.37 8.45 44.85
C ASN A 20 22.88 8.77 44.68
N ARG A 21 22.27 9.65 45.48
CA ARG A 21 20.84 9.94 45.33
C ARG A 21 20.56 10.89 44.15
N LYS A 22 21.37 11.95 43.98
CA LYS A 22 21.14 12.99 42.95
C LYS A 22 21.41 12.54 41.52
N THR A 23 22.35 11.63 41.29
CA THR A 23 22.69 11.13 39.93
C THR A 23 21.69 10.11 39.42
N VAL A 24 21.04 9.36 40.32
CA VAL A 24 20.00 8.39 39.99
C VAL A 24 18.68 9.10 39.71
N ASP A 25 18.34 10.13 40.50
CA ASP A 25 17.16 10.97 40.25
C ASP A 25 17.26 11.71 38.91
N MET A 26 18.42 12.28 38.54
CA MET A 26 18.57 12.99 37.26
C MET A 26 18.48 12.04 36.05
N LYS A 27 19.05 10.84 36.15
CA LYS A 27 18.94 9.83 35.08
C LYS A 27 17.52 9.28 34.97
N LEU A 28 16.84 9.08 36.09
CA LEU A 28 15.45 8.63 36.11
C LEU A 28 14.54 9.70 35.53
N VAL A 29 14.74 10.98 35.89
CA VAL A 29 13.99 12.12 35.33
C VAL A 29 14.24 12.26 33.83
N ILE A 30 15.49 12.14 33.36
CA ILE A 30 15.81 12.16 31.92
C ILE A 30 15.16 10.96 31.22
N LEU A 31 15.23 9.75 31.77
CA LEU A 31 14.62 8.55 31.20
C LEU A 31 13.09 8.69 31.13
N THR A 32 12.47 9.22 32.19
CA THR A 32 11.02 9.47 32.21
C THR A 32 10.61 10.60 31.28
N PHE A 33 11.43 11.64 31.12
CA PHE A 33 11.16 12.73 30.18
C PHE A 33 11.34 12.27 28.73
N PHE A 34 12.31 11.40 28.46
CA PHE A 34 12.50 10.76 27.15
C PHE A 34 11.32 9.84 26.80
N VAL A 35 10.86 9.02 27.75
CA VAL A 35 9.68 8.15 27.60
C VAL A 35 8.39 8.97 27.44
N LEU A 36 8.25 10.07 28.20
CA LEU A 36 7.13 10.98 28.09
C LEU A 36 7.14 11.70 26.73
N CYS A 37 8.29 12.20 26.27
CA CYS A 37 8.44 12.81 24.94
C CYS A 37 8.10 11.85 23.80
N CYS A 38 8.50 10.57 23.87
CA CYS A 38 8.12 9.57 22.87
C CYS A 38 6.60 9.31 22.81
N SER A 39 5.87 9.61 23.88
CA SER A 39 4.42 9.43 23.94
C SER A 39 3.64 10.64 23.39
N VAL A 40 4.28 11.81 23.28
CA VAL A 40 3.63 13.07 22.85
C VAL A 40 3.78 13.34 21.36
N THR A 41 4.68 12.66 20.65
CA THR A 41 4.75 12.75 19.19
C THR A 41 3.73 11.79 18.55
N ALA A 42 2.44 12.11 18.69
CA ALA A 42 1.49 11.73 17.67
C ALA A 42 1.75 12.64 16.46
N GLU A 43 2.80 12.34 15.70
CA GLU A 43 3.04 12.97 14.42
C GLU A 43 1.82 12.69 13.54
N GLN A 44 1.06 13.74 13.18
CA GLN A 44 0.47 13.76 11.85
C GLN A 44 1.62 13.89 10.86
N ASP A 45 2.43 12.84 10.75
CA ASP A 45 3.44 12.73 9.71
C ASP A 45 2.67 12.52 8.41
N GLU A 46 3.03 13.28 7.40
CA GLU A 46 2.56 13.08 6.04
C GLU A 46 3.19 11.76 5.58
N ARG A 47 2.55 10.65 5.99
CA ARG A 47 3.14 9.32 5.96
C ARG A 47 3.33 8.87 4.51
N LEU A 48 4.52 9.08 3.99
CA LEU A 48 4.91 8.63 2.67
C LEU A 48 4.77 7.11 2.53
N PRO A 49 4.45 6.61 1.32
CA PRO A 49 4.32 5.18 1.07
C PRO A 49 5.67 4.48 1.26
N ASN A 50 5.62 3.34 1.94
CA ASN A 50 6.81 2.51 2.13
C ASN A 50 7.10 1.66 0.90
N LYS A 51 8.36 1.23 0.71
CA LYS A 51 8.76 0.32 -0.38
C LYS A 51 7.90 -0.94 -0.50
N CYS A 52 7.50 -1.50 0.65
CA CYS A 52 6.60 -2.65 0.68
C CYS A 52 5.24 -2.33 0.06
N GLU A 53 4.65 -1.20 0.44
CA GLU A 53 3.33 -0.76 -0.04
C GLU A 53 3.39 -0.52 -1.55
N VAL A 54 4.41 0.19 -2.04
CA VAL A 54 4.63 0.42 -3.47
C VAL A 54 4.75 -0.90 -4.24
N CYS A 55 5.60 -1.83 -3.79
CA CYS A 55 5.79 -3.10 -4.49
C CYS A 55 4.52 -3.96 -4.49
N LYS A 56 3.78 -3.95 -3.37
CA LYS A 56 2.50 -4.65 -3.24
C LYS A 56 1.50 -4.16 -4.31
N PHE A 57 1.27 -2.85 -4.41
CA PHE A 57 0.31 -2.32 -5.37
C PHE A 57 0.80 -2.41 -6.81
N LEU A 58 2.08 -2.22 -7.07
CA LEU A 58 2.69 -2.44 -8.39
C LEU A 58 2.45 -3.88 -8.88
N SER A 59 2.76 -4.87 -8.04
CA SER A 59 2.61 -6.27 -8.41
C SER A 59 1.14 -6.69 -8.56
N VAL A 60 0.24 -6.20 -7.71
CA VAL A 60 -1.19 -6.45 -7.82
C VAL A 60 -1.77 -5.87 -9.11
N GLU A 61 -1.46 -4.61 -9.43
CA GLU A 61 -1.98 -3.95 -10.64
C GLU A 61 -1.42 -4.57 -11.92
N LEU A 62 -0.13 -4.92 -11.95
CA LEU A 62 0.47 -5.57 -13.12
C LEU A 62 -0.15 -6.96 -13.35
N GLN A 63 -0.35 -7.75 -12.30
CA GLN A 63 -1.03 -9.04 -12.45
C GLN A 63 -2.47 -8.90 -12.93
N ASP A 64 -3.24 -7.96 -12.38
CA ASP A 64 -4.62 -7.69 -12.82
C ASP A 64 -4.67 -7.21 -14.28
N ALA A 65 -3.75 -6.34 -14.70
CA ALA A 65 -3.66 -5.88 -16.08
C ALA A 65 -3.36 -7.03 -17.06
N LEU A 66 -2.41 -7.90 -16.70
CA LEU A 66 -2.08 -9.08 -17.50
C LEU A 66 -3.22 -10.10 -17.50
N GLU A 67 -3.90 -10.35 -16.39
CA GLU A 67 -5.04 -11.28 -16.36
C GLU A 67 -6.18 -10.80 -17.26
N LYS A 68 -6.45 -9.48 -17.28
CA LYS A 68 -7.43 -8.86 -18.17
C LYS A 68 -7.04 -8.99 -19.63
N SER A 69 -5.80 -8.66 -19.99
CA SER A 69 -5.32 -8.71 -21.37
C SER A 69 -5.16 -10.14 -21.90
N GLY A 70 -4.89 -11.11 -21.03
CA GLY A 70 -4.72 -12.52 -21.40
C GLY A 70 -5.99 -13.20 -21.95
N ARG A 71 -7.16 -12.56 -21.81
CA ARG A 71 -8.42 -13.04 -22.39
C ARG A 71 -8.55 -12.71 -23.88
N SER A 72 -7.71 -11.82 -24.41
CA SER A 72 -7.73 -11.47 -25.82
C SER A 72 -7.22 -12.64 -26.68
N LYS A 73 -7.75 -12.76 -27.91
CA LYS A 73 -7.30 -13.74 -28.92
C LYS A 73 -6.55 -13.06 -30.06
N GLU A 74 -6.00 -11.88 -29.79
CA GLU A 74 -5.35 -11.05 -30.79
C GLU A 74 -4.05 -11.71 -31.30
N VAL A 75 -3.78 -11.48 -32.58
CA VAL A 75 -2.61 -12.01 -33.28
C VAL A 75 -1.91 -10.83 -33.93
N LEU A 76 -0.62 -10.69 -33.64
CA LEU A 76 0.24 -9.67 -34.19
C LEU A 76 0.82 -10.18 -35.52
N GLU A 77 0.58 -9.45 -36.60
CA GLU A 77 1.20 -9.69 -37.90
C GLU A 77 2.50 -8.89 -38.02
N LEU A 78 3.64 -9.59 -38.07
CA LEU A 78 4.91 -8.95 -38.38
C LEU A 78 5.01 -8.71 -39.90
N GLY A 79 5.39 -7.49 -40.27
CA GLY A 79 5.43 -7.00 -41.66
C GLY A 79 6.26 -7.85 -42.63
N GLU A 80 6.08 -7.61 -43.93
CA GLU A 80 6.76 -8.34 -45.00
C GLU A 80 8.25 -8.00 -45.10
N VAL A 81 9.08 -9.04 -45.23
CA VAL A 81 10.44 -8.92 -45.76
C VAL A 81 10.29 -8.90 -47.29
N LEU A 82 10.27 -7.68 -47.86
CA LEU A 82 10.00 -7.40 -49.29
C LEU A 82 10.87 -8.20 -50.27
N ASP A 83 12.00 -8.76 -49.82
CA ASP A 83 12.93 -9.54 -50.66
C ASP A 83 12.74 -11.07 -50.63
N SER A 84 11.96 -11.64 -49.70
CA SER A 84 12.03 -13.10 -49.43
C SER A 84 10.80 -13.93 -49.85
N GLY A 85 9.71 -13.30 -50.31
CA GLY A 85 8.49 -14.00 -50.75
C GLY A 85 7.83 -14.88 -49.68
N ARG A 86 8.22 -14.78 -48.41
CA ARG A 86 7.67 -15.56 -47.28
C ARG A 86 6.43 -14.87 -46.71
N ARG A 87 5.41 -15.66 -46.34
CA ARG A 87 4.22 -15.19 -45.63
C ARG A 87 4.59 -14.43 -44.35
N ARG A 88 3.77 -13.43 -43.99
CA ARG A 88 3.83 -12.68 -42.73
C ARG A 88 3.96 -13.65 -41.55
N ARG A 89 4.90 -13.38 -40.65
CA ARG A 89 5.03 -14.14 -39.39
C ARG A 89 3.97 -13.65 -38.43
N THR A 90 3.17 -14.56 -37.89
CA THR A 90 2.13 -14.24 -36.92
C THR A 90 2.56 -14.69 -35.53
N ILE A 91 2.44 -13.80 -34.54
CA ILE A 91 2.74 -14.08 -33.13
C ILE A 91 1.46 -13.84 -32.32
N LYS A 92 1.18 -14.71 -31.35
CA LYS A 92 0.04 -14.52 -30.44
C LYS A 92 0.34 -13.37 -29.50
N TYR A 93 -0.59 -12.43 -29.35
CA TYR A 93 -0.46 -11.30 -28.44
C TYR A 93 -0.22 -11.75 -26.98
N ASN A 94 -0.90 -12.82 -26.54
CA ASN A 94 -0.76 -13.30 -25.15
C ASN A 94 0.66 -13.73 -24.77
N THR A 95 1.49 -14.08 -25.74
CA THR A 95 2.88 -14.50 -25.50
C THR A 95 3.89 -13.49 -26.02
N SER A 96 3.44 -12.35 -26.55
CA SER A 96 4.35 -11.34 -27.07
C SER A 96 4.92 -10.47 -25.96
N GLU A 97 6.10 -9.93 -26.23
CA GLU A 97 6.75 -8.88 -25.45
C GLU A 97 5.93 -7.59 -25.50
N THR A 98 5.31 -7.27 -26.65
CA THR A 98 4.44 -6.10 -26.82
C THR A 98 3.35 -6.02 -25.75
N ARG A 99 2.72 -7.14 -25.41
CA ARG A 99 1.70 -7.18 -24.34
C ARG A 99 2.27 -6.80 -22.98
N LEU A 100 3.51 -7.18 -22.70
CA LEU A 100 4.18 -6.83 -21.45
C LEU A 100 4.49 -5.33 -21.43
N THR A 101 5.11 -4.78 -22.48
CA THR A 101 5.42 -3.35 -22.58
C THR A 101 4.16 -2.48 -22.42
N GLU A 102 3.08 -2.81 -23.12
CA GLU A 102 1.80 -2.10 -23.00
C GLU A 102 1.23 -2.15 -21.57
N ALA A 103 1.43 -3.27 -20.86
CA ALA A 103 1.03 -3.38 -19.48
C ALA A 103 1.89 -2.46 -18.61
N LEU A 104 3.23 -2.56 -18.70
CA LEU A 104 4.20 -1.81 -17.91
C LEU A 104 4.02 -0.29 -18.05
N ASP A 105 3.80 0.22 -19.26
CA ASP A 105 3.61 1.65 -19.53
C ASP A 105 2.42 2.27 -18.76
N ASN A 106 1.40 1.46 -18.47
CA ASN A 106 0.14 1.95 -17.91
C ASN A 106 -0.06 1.59 -16.43
N ILE A 107 0.81 0.79 -15.81
CA ILE A 107 0.54 0.31 -14.44
C ILE A 107 0.63 1.42 -13.40
N CYS A 108 1.63 2.31 -13.51
CA CYS A 108 1.83 3.34 -12.49
C CYS A 108 0.77 4.45 -12.58
N GLU A 109 0.16 4.67 -13.74
CA GLU A 109 -1.01 5.55 -13.84
C GLU A 109 -2.23 4.98 -13.11
N ARG A 110 -2.37 3.65 -13.04
CA ARG A 110 -3.47 3.01 -12.29
C ARG A 110 -3.33 3.20 -10.77
N VAL A 111 -2.12 3.47 -10.28
CA VAL A 111 -1.86 3.78 -8.88
C VAL A 111 -2.61 5.04 -8.44
N LEU A 112 -2.85 6.00 -9.34
CA LEU A 112 -3.63 7.20 -9.05
C LEU A 112 -5.11 6.94 -8.75
N GLN A 113 -5.63 5.75 -9.08
CA GLN A 113 -7.01 5.37 -8.77
C GLN A 113 -7.21 5.01 -7.29
N TYR A 114 -6.12 4.89 -6.54
CA TYR A 114 -6.16 4.61 -5.11
C TYR A 114 -6.38 5.89 -4.31
N ASN A 115 -7.19 5.78 -3.26
CA ASN A 115 -7.39 6.83 -2.28
C ASN A 115 -6.86 6.37 -0.91
N VAL A 116 -6.54 7.33 -0.05
CA VAL A 116 -6.13 7.07 1.34
C VAL A 116 -7.38 6.96 2.21
N HIS A 117 -7.55 5.79 2.79
CA HIS A 117 -8.57 5.45 3.78
C HIS A 117 -7.95 5.53 5.17
N ALA A 118 -8.05 6.71 5.80
CA ALA A 118 -7.51 6.95 7.15
C ALA A 118 -8.10 5.99 8.21
N GLU A 119 -9.25 5.39 7.94
CA GLU A 119 -9.91 4.41 8.80
C GLU A 119 -9.27 3.02 8.79
N ARG A 120 -8.38 2.72 7.85
CA ARG A 120 -7.76 1.38 7.67
C ARG A 120 -6.30 1.39 8.12
N PRO A 121 -5.82 0.33 8.78
CA PRO A 121 -4.44 0.24 9.25
C PRO A 121 -3.50 -0.23 8.14
N GLY A 122 -2.23 0.16 8.26
CA GLY A 122 -1.14 -0.35 7.43
C GLY A 122 -1.32 -0.05 5.94
N SER A 123 -0.95 -1.01 5.10
CA SER A 123 -1.04 -0.90 3.64
C SER A 123 -2.46 -0.94 3.12
N LEU A 124 -3.40 -1.43 3.93
CA LEU A 124 -4.82 -1.55 3.56
C LEU A 124 -5.51 -0.19 3.44
N ARG A 125 -4.85 0.89 3.86
CA ARG A 125 -5.29 2.28 3.68
C ARG A 125 -5.41 2.68 2.21
N TYR A 126 -4.67 2.06 1.30
CA TYR A 126 -4.86 2.32 -0.12
C TYR A 126 -5.97 1.43 -0.65
N ALA A 127 -7.08 2.04 -1.08
CA ALA A 127 -8.11 1.33 -1.80
C ALA A 127 -8.78 2.22 -2.85
N LYS A 128 -9.33 1.58 -3.89
CA LYS A 128 -10.06 2.27 -4.95
C LYS A 128 -11.45 2.66 -4.43
N GLY A 129 -11.90 3.87 -4.79
CA GLY A 129 -13.20 4.42 -4.37
C GLY A 129 -13.10 5.43 -3.22
N ALA A 130 -14.23 6.03 -2.83
CA ALA A 130 -14.27 7.07 -1.81
C ALA A 130 -14.04 6.49 -0.39
N SER A 131 -13.24 7.16 0.43
CA SER A 131 -13.06 6.81 1.84
C SER A 131 -14.27 7.20 2.68
N GLN A 132 -14.49 6.48 3.78
CA GLN A 132 -15.62 6.78 4.69
C GLN A 132 -15.55 8.22 5.20
N THR A 133 -14.35 8.68 5.51
CA THR A 133 -14.07 10.06 5.92
C THR A 133 -14.45 11.04 4.81
N MET A 134 -14.00 10.83 3.58
CA MET A 134 -14.31 11.73 2.46
C MET A 134 -15.80 11.75 2.12
N THR A 135 -16.47 10.60 2.12
CA THR A 135 -17.92 10.51 1.93
C THR A 135 -18.67 11.28 3.02
N THR A 136 -18.22 11.19 4.28
CA THR A 136 -18.81 11.94 5.39
C THR A 136 -18.63 13.44 5.21
N LEU A 137 -17.43 13.89 4.81
CA LEU A 137 -17.16 15.31 4.55
C LEU A 137 -18.03 15.85 3.40
N LYS A 138 -18.12 15.13 2.28
CA LYS A 138 -18.99 15.51 1.15
C LYS A 138 -20.47 15.58 1.56
N ASN A 139 -20.93 14.64 2.39
CA ASN A 139 -22.30 14.64 2.91
C ASN A 139 -22.59 15.84 3.83
N LEU A 140 -21.62 16.29 4.63
CA LEU A 140 -21.76 17.48 5.47
C LEU A 140 -21.88 18.74 4.60
N VAL A 141 -21.02 18.87 3.58
CA VAL A 141 -21.08 19.97 2.61
C VAL A 141 -22.43 19.99 1.89
N HIS A 142 -22.92 18.82 1.43
CA HIS A 142 -24.23 18.69 0.79
C HIS A 142 -25.40 19.08 1.72
N LYS A 143 -25.24 18.89 3.03
CA LYS A 143 -26.23 19.33 4.04
C LYS A 143 -26.13 20.83 4.39
N GLY A 144 -25.23 21.57 3.74
CA GLY A 144 -25.04 23.01 3.95
C GLY A 144 -24.10 23.35 5.10
N VAL A 145 -23.37 22.36 5.66
CA VAL A 145 -22.32 22.61 6.65
C VAL A 145 -21.07 23.09 5.92
N LYS A 146 -20.54 24.25 6.33
CA LYS A 146 -19.28 24.76 5.80
C LYS A 146 -18.12 23.93 6.34
N VAL A 147 -17.59 23.03 5.52
CA VAL A 147 -16.31 22.34 5.76
C VAL A 147 -15.25 23.07 4.95
N ASP A 148 -14.24 23.62 5.63
CA ASP A 148 -13.13 24.30 4.97
C ASP A 148 -11.88 23.41 5.05
N LEU A 149 -11.51 22.83 3.91
CA LEU A 149 -10.27 22.06 3.76
C LEU A 149 -9.14 22.92 3.17
N GLY A 150 -9.35 24.23 2.99
CA GLY A 150 -8.38 25.10 2.30
C GLY A 150 -8.26 24.83 0.79
N LEU A 151 -9.17 24.04 0.22
CA LEU A 151 -9.22 23.67 -1.20
C LEU A 151 -10.66 23.77 -1.73
N PRO A 152 -10.86 24.25 -2.98
CA PRO A 152 -12.17 24.27 -3.62
C PRO A 152 -12.72 22.85 -3.81
N PHE A 153 -14.05 22.70 -3.76
CA PHE A 153 -14.74 21.40 -3.75
C PHE A 153 -14.45 20.57 -5.00
N GLU A 154 -14.18 21.21 -6.13
CA GLU A 154 -13.86 20.58 -7.40
C GLU A 154 -12.52 19.81 -7.36
N LEU A 155 -11.63 20.14 -6.42
CA LEU A 155 -10.31 19.50 -6.25
C LEU A 155 -10.31 18.39 -5.20
N TRP A 156 -11.46 18.06 -4.59
CA TRP A 156 -11.51 17.04 -3.53
C TRP A 156 -11.36 15.60 -4.05
N ASP A 157 -11.47 15.41 -5.37
CA ASP A 157 -11.26 14.13 -6.05
C ASP A 157 -9.85 14.00 -6.66
N GLU A 158 -8.98 15.00 -6.45
CA GLU A 158 -7.58 14.93 -6.88
C GLU A 158 -6.78 13.95 -5.99
N PRO A 159 -5.88 13.13 -6.55
CA PRO A 159 -5.06 12.22 -5.76
C PRO A 159 -4.25 12.99 -4.71
N SER A 160 -4.14 12.42 -3.51
CA SER A 160 -3.34 13.03 -2.44
C SER A 160 -1.86 13.07 -2.80
N VAL A 161 -1.09 13.91 -2.10
CA VAL A 161 0.37 13.97 -2.20
C VAL A 161 0.98 12.59 -1.99
N GLU A 162 0.44 11.84 -1.03
CA GLU A 162 0.88 10.48 -0.71
C GLU A 162 0.69 9.50 -1.88
N VAL A 163 -0.47 9.53 -2.56
CA VAL A 163 -0.73 8.68 -3.73
C VAL A 163 0.11 9.11 -4.92
N SER A 164 0.29 10.42 -5.10
CA SER A 164 1.16 10.97 -6.14
C SER A 164 2.62 10.56 -5.93
N ASP A 165 3.07 10.49 -4.67
CA ASP A 165 4.38 9.95 -4.31
C ASP A 165 4.46 8.44 -4.56
N MET A 166 3.38 7.69 -4.25
CA MET A 166 3.28 6.26 -4.55
C MET A 166 3.45 5.98 -6.05
N LYS A 167 2.87 6.82 -6.92
CA LYS A 167 3.07 6.75 -8.37
C LYS A 167 4.54 6.95 -8.76
N LYS A 168 5.19 8.00 -8.25
CA LYS A 168 6.61 8.27 -8.55
C LYS A 168 7.50 7.10 -8.11
N GLN A 169 7.25 6.57 -6.92
CA GLN A 169 7.98 5.40 -6.43
C GLN A 169 7.69 4.14 -7.27
N CYS A 170 6.47 3.98 -7.79
CA CYS A 170 6.12 2.91 -8.73
C CYS A 170 6.97 3.00 -10.00
N GLU A 171 7.06 4.19 -10.61
CA GLU A 171 7.85 4.43 -11.83
C GLU A 171 9.33 4.09 -11.59
N THR A 172 9.91 4.63 -10.52
CA THR A 172 11.31 4.34 -10.16
C THR A 172 11.54 2.85 -9.87
N MET A 173 10.58 2.17 -9.24
CA MET A 173 10.70 0.73 -8.98
C MET A 173 10.62 -0.07 -10.29
N LEU A 174 9.73 0.31 -11.20
CA LEU A 174 9.59 -0.37 -12.48
C LEU A 174 10.88 -0.23 -13.31
N GLU A 175 11.43 0.97 -13.39
CA GLU A 175 12.71 1.25 -14.05
C GLU A 175 13.85 0.39 -13.48
N GLN A 176 13.88 0.16 -12.18
CA GLN A 176 14.95 -0.62 -11.53
C GLN A 176 14.82 -2.12 -11.70
N TYR A 177 13.60 -2.64 -11.82
CA TYR A 177 13.30 -4.07 -11.78
C TYR A 177 12.63 -4.59 -13.06
N GLU A 178 12.68 -3.83 -14.16
CA GLU A 178 12.11 -4.22 -15.45
C GLU A 178 12.60 -5.60 -15.92
N GLU A 179 13.92 -5.82 -15.92
CA GLU A 179 14.52 -7.12 -16.31
C GLU A 179 14.00 -8.29 -15.46
N VAL A 180 13.74 -8.06 -14.17
CA VAL A 180 13.20 -9.08 -13.25
C VAL A 180 11.74 -9.38 -13.58
N VAL A 181 10.97 -8.35 -13.94
CA VAL A 181 9.57 -8.49 -14.35
C VAL A 181 9.46 -9.20 -15.70
N GLU A 182 10.37 -8.91 -16.64
CA GLU A 182 10.48 -9.62 -17.91
C GLU A 182 10.81 -11.11 -17.70
N ASP A 183 11.83 -11.42 -16.89
CA ASP A 183 12.17 -12.81 -16.57
C ASP A 183 10.98 -13.54 -15.93
N TRP A 184 10.28 -12.88 -15.01
CA TRP A 184 9.06 -13.43 -14.44
C TRP A 184 7.99 -13.71 -15.49
N TYR A 185 7.77 -12.77 -16.40
CA TYR A 185 6.74 -12.87 -17.43
C TYR A 185 7.04 -13.99 -18.44
N PHE A 186 8.29 -14.21 -18.83
CA PHE A 186 8.61 -15.25 -19.81
C PHE A 186 8.83 -16.63 -19.19
N ASN A 187 9.36 -16.70 -17.96
CA ASN A 187 9.85 -17.95 -17.39
C ASN A 187 9.12 -18.41 -16.11
N HIS A 188 8.38 -17.53 -15.42
CA HIS A 188 7.87 -17.79 -14.06
C HIS A 188 6.41 -17.38 -13.79
N GLN A 189 5.55 -17.33 -14.83
CA GLN A 189 4.14 -16.96 -14.66
C GLN A 189 3.35 -17.88 -13.72
N GLU A 190 3.84 -19.09 -13.42
CA GLU A 190 3.24 -19.98 -12.43
C GLU A 190 3.31 -19.46 -11.00
N LYS A 191 4.23 -18.51 -10.72
CA LYS A 191 4.41 -17.88 -9.41
C LYS A 191 3.68 -16.54 -9.37
N ARG A 192 3.18 -16.18 -8.19
CA ARG A 192 2.66 -14.81 -7.94
C ARG A 192 3.81 -13.80 -8.08
N LEU A 193 3.57 -12.75 -8.87
CA LEU A 193 4.54 -11.66 -9.07
C LEU A 193 4.93 -11.01 -7.75
N GLU A 194 3.97 -10.82 -6.84
CA GLU A 194 4.22 -10.28 -5.50
C GLU A 194 5.29 -11.10 -4.74
N SER A 195 5.21 -12.43 -4.80
CA SER A 195 6.22 -13.28 -4.16
C SER A 195 7.54 -13.29 -4.94
N PHE A 196 7.50 -13.27 -6.27
CA PHE A 196 8.70 -13.33 -7.11
C PHE A 196 9.51 -12.03 -7.06
N LEU A 197 8.86 -10.89 -7.24
CA LEU A 197 9.47 -9.56 -7.27
C LEU A 197 9.62 -9.01 -5.84
N CYS A 198 8.53 -8.86 -5.10
CA CYS A 198 8.56 -8.11 -3.85
C CYS A 198 9.28 -8.88 -2.74
N GLN A 199 8.95 -10.16 -2.52
CA GLN A 199 9.53 -10.90 -1.39
C GLN A 199 10.99 -11.33 -1.63
N ASN A 200 11.37 -11.61 -2.88
CA ASN A 200 12.71 -12.15 -3.18
C ASN A 200 13.73 -11.10 -3.63
N GLN A 201 13.29 -10.02 -4.29
CA GLN A 201 14.20 -9.05 -4.93
C GLN A 201 14.14 -7.68 -4.26
N VAL A 202 12.94 -7.15 -4.00
CA VAL A 202 12.77 -5.76 -3.52
C VAL A 202 12.86 -5.63 -2.00
N LEU A 203 12.21 -6.54 -1.24
CA LEU A 203 11.99 -6.38 0.19
C LEU A 203 12.93 -7.26 1.03
N LYS A 204 13.37 -6.71 2.17
CA LYS A 204 14.02 -7.50 3.21
C LYS A 204 13.00 -8.31 3.99
N THR A 205 13.43 -9.38 4.65
CA THR A 205 12.55 -10.24 5.47
C THR A 205 11.80 -9.50 6.58
N SER A 206 12.37 -8.40 7.11
CA SER A 206 11.75 -7.55 8.12
C SER A 206 10.68 -6.59 7.58
N GLU A 207 10.64 -6.38 6.26
CA GLU A 207 9.81 -5.36 5.61
C GLU A 207 8.58 -5.97 4.91
N GLN A 208 8.35 -7.27 5.04
CA GLN A 208 7.29 -8.01 4.33
C GLN A 208 5.92 -7.99 5.05
N GLU A 209 5.76 -7.13 6.06
CA GLU A 209 4.52 -7.07 6.85
C GLU A 209 3.31 -6.70 5.98
N CYS A 210 3.47 -5.70 5.09
CA CYS A 210 2.38 -5.21 4.25
C CYS A 210 1.78 -6.30 3.34
N ILE A 211 2.59 -7.29 2.94
CA ILE A 211 2.18 -8.37 2.03
C ILE A 211 1.21 -9.33 2.72
N LYS A 212 1.35 -9.52 4.03
CA LYS A 212 0.57 -10.49 4.82
C LYS A 212 -0.77 -9.90 5.29
N GLU A 213 -0.95 -8.60 5.15
CA GLU A 213 -2.16 -7.91 5.59
C GLU A 213 -3.36 -8.26 4.72
N MET A 214 -4.45 -8.71 5.35
CA MET A 214 -5.73 -8.95 4.70
C MET A 214 -6.84 -8.13 5.39
N TRP A 215 -7.53 -7.29 4.62
CA TRP A 215 -8.68 -6.52 5.11
C TRP A 215 -9.92 -7.42 5.20
N LYS A 216 -10.47 -7.61 6.40
CA LYS A 216 -11.71 -8.37 6.62
C LYS A 216 -13.00 -7.55 6.41
N GLY A 217 -12.89 -6.22 6.26
CA GLY A 217 -14.05 -5.33 6.24
C GLY A 217 -14.89 -5.39 4.96
N ASP A 218 -14.32 -5.85 3.84
CA ASP A 218 -15.00 -5.94 2.54
C ASP A 218 -16.02 -7.10 2.46
N MET A 219 -15.97 -8.03 3.42
CA MET A 219 -16.96 -9.11 3.52
C MET A 219 -18.36 -8.60 3.87
N ARG A 220 -18.49 -7.46 4.55
CA ARG A 220 -19.79 -6.85 4.89
C ARG A 220 -20.46 -6.18 3.70
N ILE A 221 -19.69 -5.48 2.86
CA ILE A 221 -20.23 -4.80 1.67
C ILE A 221 -20.58 -5.83 0.59
N LYS A 222 -19.77 -6.89 0.43
CA LYS A 222 -20.13 -8.02 -0.46
C LYS A 222 -21.31 -8.84 0.03
N SER A 223 -21.54 -8.98 1.34
CA SER A 223 -22.77 -9.63 1.84
C SER A 223 -23.99 -8.76 1.57
N GLU A 224 -23.89 -7.44 1.78
CA GLU A 224 -24.99 -6.50 1.54
C GLU A 224 -25.33 -6.37 0.04
N ALA A 225 -24.34 -6.39 -0.85
CA ALA A 225 -24.56 -6.39 -2.30
C ALA A 225 -25.18 -7.71 -2.81
N LYS A 226 -24.78 -8.86 -2.24
CA LYS A 226 -25.37 -10.17 -2.56
C LYS A 226 -26.80 -10.30 -2.02
N GLU A 227 -27.09 -9.72 -0.87
CA GLU A 227 -28.45 -9.64 -0.32
C GLU A 227 -29.34 -8.74 -1.18
N ALA A 228 -28.84 -7.60 -1.67
CA ALA A 228 -29.56 -6.72 -2.59
C ALA A 228 -29.87 -7.38 -3.96
N GLU A 229 -28.94 -8.15 -4.54
CA GLU A 229 -29.20 -8.93 -5.76
C GLU A 229 -30.22 -10.06 -5.54
N SER A 230 -30.21 -10.69 -4.36
CA SER A 230 -31.19 -11.74 -4.04
C SER A 230 -32.62 -11.21 -3.89
N HIS A 231 -32.78 -9.97 -3.39
CA HIS A 231 -34.09 -9.37 -3.16
C HIS A 231 -34.69 -8.70 -4.41
N GLY A 232 -33.86 -8.27 -5.37
CA GLY A 232 -34.31 -7.73 -6.65
C GLY A 232 -34.84 -8.77 -7.64
N THR A 233 -34.49 -10.05 -7.45
CA THR A 233 -34.92 -11.15 -8.34
C THR A 233 -36.29 -11.74 -7.96
N GLU A 234 -36.81 -11.43 -6.75
CA GLU A 234 -38.12 -11.90 -6.29
C GLU A 234 -39.30 -10.97 -6.68
N GLU A 235 -39.07 -9.68 -6.90
CA GLU A 235 -40.14 -8.75 -7.32
C GLU A 235 -40.48 -8.83 -8.82
N GLU A 236 -39.53 -9.24 -9.67
CA GLU A 236 -39.76 -9.32 -11.13
C GLU A 236 -40.41 -10.66 -11.59
N ARG A 237 -40.60 -11.63 -10.68
CA ARG A 237 -41.28 -12.92 -10.97
C ARG A 237 -42.75 -12.98 -10.57
N LYS A 238 -43.34 -11.89 -10.06
CA LYS A 238 -44.75 -11.88 -9.57
C LYS A 238 -45.76 -11.14 -10.45
N SER A 239 -45.39 -10.66 -11.65
CA SER A 239 -46.32 -9.92 -12.54
C SER A 239 -46.65 -10.58 -13.88
N HIS A 240 -46.23 -11.82 -14.14
CA HIS A 240 -46.60 -12.55 -15.36
C HIS A 240 -47.04 -13.98 -15.06
N ASP A 241 -48.27 -14.17 -14.53
CA ASP A 241 -49.21 -15.18 -15.06
C ASP A 241 -50.60 -15.09 -14.37
N ALA A 242 -51.62 -14.71 -15.15
CA ALA A 242 -53.07 -14.93 -14.94
C ALA A 242 -53.84 -14.15 -16.03
N GLY A 243 -54.58 -14.74 -16.96
CA GLY A 243 -54.83 -16.13 -17.26
C GLY A 243 -55.48 -16.25 -18.65
N GLU A 244 -55.42 -17.43 -19.23
CA GLU A 244 -56.30 -17.88 -20.30
C GLU A 244 -57.73 -18.00 -19.78
N LEU A 245 -58.68 -17.39 -20.50
CA LEU A 245 -59.91 -17.98 -21.05
C LEU A 245 -60.65 -16.93 -21.89
#